data_AF-A0A9E6UL07-F1
#
_entry.id   AF-A0A9E6UL07-F1
#
_cell.length_a   1.000
_cell.length_b   1.000
_cell.length_c   1.000
_cell.angle_alpha   90.00
_cell.angle_beta   90.00
_cell.angle_gamma   90.00
#
_symmetry.space_group_name_H-M   'P 1'
#
loop_
_entity.id
_entity.type
_entity.pdbx_description
1 polymer ?
#
loop_
_entity_poly.entity_id
_entity_poly.type
_entity_poly.pdbx_seq_one_letter_code
_entity_poly.pdbx_strand_id
1 'polypeptide(L)'
;MMRRPLFALALAVALSATLSAATPAALAQTANRSLPIRNDTTQEVYAVYTARVGTDAWGPDLLGSDTIQPGQTHQATRPAAGAGCRVAVRYILKPGPEVIQPEVDICAVPSLVVTEAEAITQQRRAWRLHNTSRTTLMNLYILQPGATERGEDRFGPISLEAGASFYVRRPPSTACTADVIVRSTGGAESTRAGIDLCSVDVVTIDDLPADAATEEDAAPSGITVINRTGQAAQSLFISAVSQPNWGDNRLTQPLQSGERFSFEAPGDNHCLYDVRLVLADGTNQDRMMENFCQISELLFEHIARGGDKRP
;
A
#
# COMPACT_ATOMS: atom_id res chain seq x y z
N MET A 1 91.31 19.81 -15.85
CA MET A 1 91.08 20.61 -14.62
C MET A 1 90.12 21.73 -14.97
N MET A 2 89.03 21.89 -14.19
CA MET A 2 88.20 23.11 -13.94
C MET A 2 87.79 23.97 -15.17
N ARG A 3 86.58 24.51 -15.35
CA ARG A 3 85.39 24.78 -14.53
C ARG A 3 84.31 25.25 -15.54
N ARG A 4 83.03 24.94 -15.29
CA ARG A 4 81.83 25.59 -15.87
C ARG A 4 81.83 27.12 -15.55
N PRO A 5 80.97 28.04 -16.09
CA PRO A 5 79.57 27.84 -16.58
C PRO A 5 78.99 28.78 -17.70
N LEU A 6 77.75 28.45 -18.16
CA LEU A 6 76.55 29.28 -18.53
C LEU A 6 76.66 30.34 -19.68
N PHE A 7 75.66 30.72 -20.49
CA PHE A 7 74.20 30.51 -20.67
C PHE A 7 73.85 31.12 -22.05
N ALA A 8 72.90 30.59 -22.83
CA ALA A 8 72.03 31.40 -23.72
C ALA A 8 70.84 30.59 -24.28
N LEU A 9 69.66 31.20 -24.18
CA LEU A 9 68.32 30.77 -24.63
C LEU A 9 68.21 30.51 -26.15
N ALA A 10 67.32 29.58 -26.54
CA ALA A 10 66.49 29.74 -27.73
C ALA A 10 65.17 28.95 -27.65
N LEU A 11 64.12 29.60 -28.13
CA LEU A 11 62.70 29.26 -28.24
C LEU A 11 62.40 27.85 -28.81
N ALA A 12 61.37 27.18 -28.28
CA ALA A 12 60.57 26.23 -29.03
C ALA A 12 59.09 26.35 -28.63
N VAL A 13 58.28 26.77 -29.61
CA VAL A 13 56.81 26.81 -29.58
C VAL A 13 56.28 25.38 -29.67
N ALA A 14 55.46 24.96 -28.71
CA ALA A 14 54.69 23.72 -28.81
C ALA A 14 53.19 24.07 -28.74
N LEU A 15 52.52 23.86 -29.87
CA LEU A 15 51.10 24.08 -30.09
C LEU A 15 50.31 22.98 -29.35
N SER A 16 49.57 23.36 -28.31
CA SER A 16 48.79 22.45 -27.48
C SER A 16 47.55 21.94 -28.23
N ALA A 17 47.58 20.69 -28.68
CA ALA A 17 46.38 19.98 -29.15
C ALA A 17 45.64 19.40 -27.93
N THR A 18 44.67 20.13 -27.40
CA THR A 18 43.78 19.62 -26.35
C THR A 18 42.73 18.71 -26.99
N LEU A 19 42.92 17.39 -26.87
CA LEU A 19 41.84 16.42 -27.06
C LEU A 19 40.82 16.63 -25.92
N SER A 20 39.67 17.22 -26.24
CA SER A 20 38.50 17.17 -25.36
C SER A 20 38.00 15.73 -25.29
N ALA A 21 38.45 14.99 -24.28
CA ALA A 21 37.77 13.77 -23.87
C ALA A 21 36.40 14.18 -23.31
N ALA A 22 35.35 14.00 -24.11
CA ALA A 22 33.98 14.06 -23.61
C ALA A 22 33.81 12.90 -22.61
N THR A 23 33.85 13.20 -21.32
CA THR A 23 33.48 12.26 -20.27
C THR A 23 32.00 11.91 -20.41
N PRO A 24 31.62 10.64 -20.65
CA PRO A 24 30.23 10.23 -20.55
C PRO A 24 29.90 10.02 -19.07
N ALA A 25 29.89 11.10 -18.28
CA ALA A 25 29.56 11.06 -16.85
C ALA A 25 28.12 11.54 -16.56
N ALA A 26 27.29 11.70 -17.59
CA ALA A 26 25.91 12.20 -17.46
C ALA A 26 24.81 11.15 -17.65
N LEU A 27 25.16 9.85 -17.75
CA LEU A 27 24.17 8.76 -17.84
C LEU A 27 24.13 7.83 -16.61
N ALA A 28 24.93 8.08 -15.58
CA ALA A 28 25.00 7.23 -14.39
C ALA A 28 24.15 7.71 -13.19
N GLN A 29 23.48 8.86 -13.27
CA GLN A 29 22.61 9.34 -12.18
C GLN A 29 21.13 8.93 -12.35
N THR A 30 20.89 7.80 -13.01
CA THR A 30 19.68 6.96 -12.79
C THR A 30 20.01 5.75 -11.91
N ALA A 31 21.18 5.75 -11.24
CA ALA A 31 21.66 4.68 -10.38
C ALA A 31 20.78 4.51 -9.13
N ASN A 32 19.91 3.50 -9.21
CA ASN A 32 19.23 2.78 -8.16
C ASN A 32 18.17 3.53 -7.33
N ARG A 33 17.03 3.82 -7.98
CA ARG A 33 15.77 4.13 -7.27
C ARG A 33 15.08 2.91 -6.68
N SER A 34 15.62 1.69 -6.84
CA SER A 34 15.03 0.50 -6.25
C SER A 34 15.31 0.44 -4.75
N LEU A 35 14.30 0.07 -3.99
CA LEU A 35 14.35 -0.22 -2.57
C LEU A 35 13.77 -1.63 -2.38
N PRO A 36 14.61 -2.67 -2.36
CA PRO A 36 14.13 -4.03 -2.13
C PRO A 36 13.51 -4.13 -0.73
N ILE A 37 12.34 -4.76 -0.64
CA ILE A 37 11.62 -5.03 0.61
C ILE A 37 11.48 -6.54 0.75
N ARG A 38 12.11 -7.14 1.76
CA ARG A 38 12.10 -8.59 1.99
C ARG A 38 11.20 -8.94 3.16
N ASN A 39 10.33 -9.92 2.95
CA ASN A 39 9.47 -10.47 3.98
C ASN A 39 10.13 -11.73 4.59
N ASP A 40 10.78 -11.57 5.74
CA ASP A 40 11.37 -12.66 6.54
C ASP A 40 10.41 -13.12 7.67
N THR A 41 9.11 -12.94 7.47
CA THR A 41 8.07 -13.43 8.37
C THR A 41 7.35 -14.63 7.77
N THR A 42 6.55 -15.29 8.59
CA THR A 42 5.63 -16.36 8.17
C THR A 42 4.29 -15.84 7.64
N GLN A 43 4.08 -14.52 7.69
CA GLN A 43 2.82 -13.87 7.31
C GLN A 43 3.01 -13.11 6.01
N GLU A 44 1.94 -12.92 5.24
CA GLU A 44 1.97 -12.06 4.06
C GLU A 44 2.12 -10.58 4.48
N VAL A 45 2.99 -9.82 3.82
CA VAL A 45 3.03 -8.35 3.94
C VAL A 45 2.11 -7.77 2.89
N TYR A 46 1.04 -7.13 3.35
CA TYR A 46 -0.01 -6.58 2.50
C TYR A 46 0.28 -5.15 2.06
N ALA A 47 0.86 -4.32 2.93
CA ALA A 47 1.20 -2.93 2.61
C ALA A 47 2.46 -2.48 3.36
N VAL A 48 3.20 -1.53 2.78
CA VAL A 48 4.38 -0.93 3.39
C VAL A 48 4.35 0.58 3.19
N TYR A 49 4.38 1.32 4.30
CA TYR A 49 4.38 2.78 4.29
C TYR A 49 5.69 3.34 4.84
N THR A 50 6.03 4.55 4.41
CA THR A 50 7.13 5.33 5.00
C THR A 50 6.66 6.71 5.42
N ALA A 51 7.16 7.19 6.55
CA ALA A 51 6.94 8.56 7.03
C ALA A 51 8.27 9.21 7.41
N ARG A 52 8.31 10.55 7.49
CA ARG A 52 9.44 11.20 8.17
C ARG A 52 9.42 10.79 9.63
N VAL A 53 10.62 10.60 10.20
CA VAL A 53 10.76 10.29 11.63
C VAL A 53 10.05 11.35 12.47
N GLY A 54 9.22 10.90 13.41
CA GLY A 54 8.46 11.77 14.32
C GLY A 54 7.21 12.42 13.73
N THR A 55 6.76 11.98 12.55
CA THR A 55 5.50 12.45 11.95
C THR A 55 4.52 11.30 11.78
N ASP A 56 3.23 11.56 11.94
CA ASP A 56 2.15 10.61 11.64
C ASP A 56 1.62 10.76 10.20
N ALA A 57 2.31 11.56 9.37
CA ALA A 57 2.01 11.75 7.96
C ALA A 57 2.67 10.65 7.12
N TRP A 58 2.03 9.47 7.10
CA TRP A 58 2.45 8.35 6.27
C TRP A 58 2.28 8.66 4.78
N GLY A 59 3.29 8.29 3.98
CA GLY A 59 3.23 8.38 2.53
C GLY A 59 2.31 7.32 1.91
N PRO A 60 2.24 7.24 0.56
CA PRO A 60 1.50 6.18 -0.11
C PRO A 60 2.12 4.81 0.19
N ASP A 61 1.33 3.76 -0.03
CA ASP A 61 1.83 2.39 0.00
C ASP A 61 2.93 2.18 -1.05
N LEU A 62 4.04 1.58 -0.62
CA LEU A 62 5.19 1.28 -1.46
C LEU A 62 5.00 0.01 -2.31
N LEU A 63 4.03 -0.85 -1.95
CA LEU A 63 3.69 -2.04 -2.73
C LEU A 63 2.63 -1.75 -3.79
N GLY A 64 1.79 -0.74 -3.53
CA GLY A 64 0.68 -0.35 -4.38
C GLY A 64 -0.45 -1.36 -4.25
N SER A 65 -0.36 -2.41 -5.05
CA SER A 65 -1.40 -3.43 -5.21
C SER A 65 -0.79 -4.83 -5.38
N ASP A 66 0.51 -4.92 -5.16
CA ASP A 66 1.23 -6.16 -4.95
C ASP A 66 1.30 -6.46 -3.44
N THR A 67 1.55 -7.71 -3.10
CA THR A 67 1.86 -8.15 -1.73
C THR A 67 3.19 -8.90 -1.70
N ILE A 68 3.76 -9.08 -0.51
CA ILE A 68 5.00 -9.86 -0.33
C ILE A 68 4.68 -11.12 0.45
N GLN A 69 4.66 -12.26 -0.25
CA GLN A 69 4.52 -13.57 0.37
C GLN A 69 5.73 -13.89 1.28
N PRO A 70 5.59 -14.82 2.26
CA PRO A 70 6.69 -15.28 3.10
C PRO A 70 7.94 -15.66 2.29
N GLY A 71 9.10 -15.12 2.68
CA GLY A 71 10.39 -15.34 2.03
C GLY A 71 10.60 -14.60 0.70
N GLN A 72 9.61 -13.85 0.20
CA GLN A 72 9.73 -13.11 -1.05
C GLN A 72 10.32 -11.70 -0.86
N THR A 73 10.73 -11.10 -1.97
CA THR A 73 11.22 -9.71 -2.02
C THR A 73 10.45 -8.94 -3.10
N HIS A 74 9.95 -7.76 -2.74
CA HIS A 74 9.33 -6.82 -3.67
C HIS A 74 10.30 -5.66 -3.98
N GLN A 75 10.32 -5.20 -5.23
CA GLN A 75 11.20 -4.14 -5.68
C GLN A 75 10.45 -2.79 -5.69
N ALA A 76 10.37 -2.15 -4.54
CA ALA A 76 9.70 -0.86 -4.42
C ALA A 76 10.54 0.28 -5.04
N THR A 77 9.87 1.39 -5.35
CA THR A 77 10.56 2.64 -5.68
C THR A 77 10.83 3.42 -4.40
N ARG A 78 12.08 3.81 -4.22
CA ARG A 78 12.53 4.65 -3.11
C ARG A 78 11.76 5.99 -3.07
N PRO A 79 11.29 6.44 -1.90
CA PRO A 79 10.68 7.76 -1.75
C PRO A 79 11.59 8.88 -2.29
N ALA A 80 11.00 9.92 -2.87
CA ALA A 80 11.77 11.02 -3.47
C ALA A 80 12.73 11.66 -2.45
N ALA A 81 13.87 12.16 -2.91
CA ALA A 81 14.94 12.71 -2.07
C ALA A 81 14.48 13.79 -1.07
N GLY A 82 13.38 14.49 -1.35
CA GLY A 82 12.77 15.47 -0.44
C GLY A 82 12.22 14.91 0.88
N ALA A 83 12.00 13.59 0.99
CA ALA A 83 11.57 12.92 2.23
C ALA A 83 12.71 12.75 3.25
N GLY A 84 13.98 12.82 2.80
CA GLY A 84 15.15 12.47 3.60
C GLY A 84 15.46 10.96 3.61
N CYS A 85 16.65 10.60 4.08
CA CYS A 85 17.11 9.20 4.15
C CYS A 85 16.67 8.47 5.42
N ARG A 86 16.39 9.19 6.50
CA ARG A 86 15.89 8.62 7.75
C ARG A 86 14.37 8.68 7.77
N VAL A 87 13.74 7.51 7.79
CA VAL A 87 12.29 7.35 7.74
C VAL A 87 11.82 6.35 8.79
N ALA A 88 10.58 6.48 9.24
CA ALA A 88 9.88 5.38 9.88
C ALA A 88 9.29 4.48 8.78
N VAL A 89 9.28 3.17 9.00
CA VAL A 89 8.70 2.17 8.08
C VAL A 89 7.59 1.42 8.81
N ARG A 90 6.42 1.30 8.20
CA ARG A 90 5.26 0.56 8.72
C ARG A 90 4.90 -0.56 7.77
N TYR A 91 4.93 -1.80 8.23
CA TYR A 91 4.48 -2.99 7.50
C TYR A 91 3.12 -3.41 8.04
N ILE A 92 2.17 -3.71 7.16
CA ILE A 92 0.88 -4.32 7.51
C ILE A 92 0.95 -5.80 7.13
N LEU A 93 0.85 -6.70 8.12
CA LEU A 93 0.91 -8.15 7.90
C LEU A 93 -0.50 -8.77 7.97
N LYS A 94 -0.76 -9.87 7.25
CA LYS A 94 -2.05 -10.60 7.29
C LYS A 94 -1.87 -12.02 7.88
N PRO A 95 -2.66 -12.44 8.89
CA PRO A 95 -3.59 -11.68 9.75
C PRO A 95 -2.86 -10.96 10.91
N GLY A 96 -1.67 -10.43 10.63
CA GLY A 96 -0.67 -10.01 11.61
C GLY A 96 -0.78 -8.57 12.09
N PRO A 97 0.11 -8.16 12.99
CA PRO A 97 0.14 -6.79 13.50
C PRO A 97 0.66 -5.83 12.43
N GLU A 98 0.50 -4.53 12.69
CA GLU A 98 1.44 -3.58 12.12
C GLU A 98 2.82 -3.77 12.76
N VAL A 99 3.88 -3.82 11.93
CA VAL A 99 5.26 -3.70 12.42
C VAL A 99 5.77 -2.33 12.08
N ILE A 100 6.22 -1.58 13.09
CA ILE A 100 6.82 -0.25 12.92
C ILE A 100 8.30 -0.32 13.26
N GLN A 101 9.12 0.00 12.26
CA GLN A 101 10.53 0.33 12.43
C GLN A 101 10.62 1.86 12.53
N PRO A 102 10.83 2.43 13.73
CA PRO A 102 10.62 3.86 13.96
C PRO A 102 11.66 4.75 13.26
N GLU A 103 12.83 4.20 12.96
CA GLU A 103 13.90 4.90 12.28
C GLU A 103 14.77 3.92 11.49
N VAL A 104 14.79 4.09 10.17
CA VAL A 104 15.64 3.35 9.23
C VAL A 104 16.33 4.35 8.31
N ASP A 105 17.64 4.24 8.16
CA ASP A 105 18.36 4.96 7.11
C ASP A 105 18.26 4.18 5.81
N ILE A 106 17.23 4.47 5.02
CA ILE A 106 16.99 3.76 3.75
C ILE A 106 18.16 3.93 2.80
N CYS A 107 18.94 5.01 2.88
CA CYS A 107 20.06 5.29 1.97
C CYS A 107 21.32 4.48 2.30
N ALA A 108 21.46 4.07 3.57
CA ALA A 108 22.56 3.24 4.02
C ALA A 108 22.27 1.74 3.90
N VAL A 109 20.99 1.33 3.99
CA VAL A 109 20.62 -0.09 3.90
C VAL A 109 20.40 -0.55 2.46
N PRO A 110 20.83 -1.77 2.10
CA PRO A 110 20.62 -2.33 0.77
C PRO A 110 19.16 -2.76 0.52
N SER A 111 18.41 -3.02 1.59
CA SER A 111 17.02 -3.46 1.55
C SER A 111 16.32 -3.15 2.87
N LEU A 112 15.00 -2.98 2.80
CA LEU A 112 14.11 -3.08 3.95
C LEU A 112 13.82 -4.56 4.24
N VAL A 113 13.79 -4.93 5.51
CA VAL A 113 13.49 -6.30 5.94
C VAL A 113 12.57 -6.23 7.13
N VAL A 114 11.47 -6.98 7.09
CA VAL A 114 10.63 -7.25 8.26
C VAL A 114 10.84 -8.70 8.67
N THR A 115 11.13 -8.91 9.96
CA THR A 115 11.50 -10.22 10.50
C THR A 115 10.43 -10.81 11.41
N GLU A 116 10.38 -12.14 11.50
CA GLU A 116 9.47 -12.84 12.41
C GLU A 116 9.63 -12.39 13.87
N ALA A 117 10.87 -12.09 14.32
CA ALA A 117 11.12 -11.62 15.68
C ALA A 117 10.49 -10.24 15.96
N GLU A 118 10.50 -9.33 14.98
CA GLU A 118 9.84 -8.03 15.08
C GLU A 118 8.32 -8.18 15.11
N ALA A 119 7.77 -9.03 14.24
CA ALA A 119 6.33 -9.33 14.21
C ALA A 119 5.85 -9.91 15.55
N ILE A 120 6.54 -10.92 16.09
CA ILE A 120 6.22 -11.51 17.41
C ILE A 120 6.31 -10.46 18.52
N THR A 121 7.33 -9.60 18.49
CA THR A 121 7.49 -8.54 19.50
C THR A 121 6.34 -7.56 19.48
N GLN A 122 5.87 -7.16 18.29
CA GLN A 122 4.73 -6.25 18.16
C GLN A 122 3.42 -6.92 18.58
N GLN A 123 3.19 -8.18 18.20
CA GLN A 123 2.01 -8.92 18.66
C GLN A 123 1.92 -8.99 20.20
N ARG A 124 3.04 -9.23 20.88
CA ARG A 124 3.09 -9.28 22.37
C ARG A 124 2.78 -7.94 23.05
N ARG A 125 2.90 -6.83 22.33
CA ARG A 125 2.63 -5.47 22.82
C ARG A 125 1.28 -4.93 22.35
N ALA A 126 0.58 -5.70 21.53
CA ALA A 126 -0.73 -5.36 20.98
C ALA A 126 -1.85 -5.91 21.88
N TRP A 127 -3.04 -5.35 21.72
CA TRP A 127 -4.29 -6.01 22.08
C TRP A 127 -4.91 -6.59 20.82
N ARG A 128 -5.86 -7.53 20.96
CA ARG A 128 -6.47 -8.25 19.85
C ARG A 128 -7.92 -7.84 19.65
N LEU A 129 -8.27 -7.43 18.44
CA LEU A 129 -9.66 -7.36 18.01
C LEU A 129 -10.07 -8.76 17.53
N HIS A 130 -11.15 -9.33 18.07
CA HIS A 130 -11.68 -10.62 17.63
C HIS A 130 -13.07 -10.43 17.04
N ASN A 131 -13.22 -10.78 15.76
CA ASN A 131 -14.51 -10.73 15.09
C ASN A 131 -15.24 -12.07 15.30
N THR A 132 -16.16 -12.12 16.25
CA THR A 132 -17.06 -13.28 16.44
C THR A 132 -18.41 -13.09 15.75
N SER A 133 -18.65 -11.91 15.18
CA SER A 133 -19.80 -11.67 14.33
C SER A 133 -19.70 -12.52 13.05
N ARG A 134 -20.80 -12.61 12.32
CA ARG A 134 -20.86 -13.36 11.04
C ARG A 134 -20.56 -12.47 9.83
N THR A 135 -19.96 -11.31 10.06
CA THR A 135 -19.84 -10.24 9.08
C THR A 135 -18.38 -9.79 8.96
N THR A 136 -17.93 -9.51 7.75
CA THR A 136 -16.57 -9.03 7.51
C THR A 136 -16.45 -7.56 7.93
N LEU A 137 -15.41 -7.22 8.68
CA LEU A 137 -15.12 -5.84 9.09
C LEU A 137 -14.20 -5.18 8.07
N MET A 138 -14.53 -3.95 7.65
CA MET A 138 -13.76 -3.18 6.66
C MET A 138 -12.93 -2.05 7.28
N ASN A 139 -13.38 -1.45 8.38
CA ASN A 139 -12.65 -0.37 9.05
C ASN A 139 -12.64 -0.58 10.57
N LEU A 140 -11.56 -0.09 11.18
CA LEU A 140 -11.37 -0.04 12.62
C LEU A 140 -10.87 1.34 13.01
N TYR A 141 -11.61 2.04 13.88
CA TYR A 141 -11.22 3.34 14.42
C TYR A 141 -11.05 3.27 15.94
N ILE A 142 -10.12 4.07 16.45
CA ILE A 142 -9.88 4.24 17.89
C ILE A 142 -10.15 5.71 18.22
N LEU A 143 -11.33 5.99 18.76
CA LEU A 143 -11.76 7.34 19.08
C LEU A 143 -11.40 7.66 20.54
N GLN A 144 -10.53 8.65 20.72
CA GLN A 144 -10.12 9.11 22.06
C GLN A 144 -11.24 9.95 22.71
N PRO A 145 -11.35 9.97 24.05
CA PRO A 145 -12.33 10.78 24.76
C PRO A 145 -12.21 12.25 24.38
N GLY A 146 -13.33 12.83 23.92
CA GLY A 146 -13.39 14.23 23.50
C GLY A 146 -12.80 14.51 22.11
N ALA A 147 -12.33 13.50 21.37
CA ALA A 147 -11.94 13.68 19.98
C ALA A 147 -13.18 13.96 19.11
N THR A 148 -13.08 14.93 18.21
CA THR A 148 -14.14 15.31 17.25
C THR A 148 -14.01 14.59 15.91
N GLU A 149 -12.88 13.91 15.68
CA GLU A 149 -12.58 13.16 14.47
C GLU A 149 -12.23 11.71 14.86
N ARG A 150 -12.65 10.75 14.02
CA ARG A 150 -12.45 9.29 14.27
C ARG A 150 -10.98 8.85 14.20
N GLY A 151 -10.11 9.66 13.60
CA GLY A 151 -8.72 9.30 13.33
C GLY A 151 -8.56 8.41 12.09
N GLU A 152 -7.36 7.84 11.94
CA GLU A 152 -7.00 6.93 10.85
C GLU A 152 -7.67 5.56 11.01
N ASP A 153 -8.08 4.95 9.90
CA ASP A 153 -8.45 3.54 9.87
C ASP A 153 -7.23 2.66 10.21
N ARG A 154 -7.39 1.83 11.23
CA ARG A 154 -6.35 0.94 11.77
C ARG A 154 -6.24 -0.36 11.00
N PHE A 155 -7.24 -0.74 10.22
CA PHE A 155 -7.08 -1.82 9.24
C PHE A 155 -6.30 -1.35 8.01
N GLY A 156 -6.52 -0.10 7.58
CA GLY A 156 -5.94 0.37 6.33
C GLY A 156 -6.58 -0.41 5.17
N PRO A 157 -5.82 -1.11 4.32
CA PRO A 157 -6.39 -1.78 3.16
C PRO A 157 -6.86 -3.22 3.41
N ILE A 158 -6.70 -3.77 4.62
CA ILE A 158 -7.14 -5.15 4.93
C ILE A 158 -8.58 -5.18 5.45
N SER A 159 -9.28 -6.30 5.23
CA SER A 159 -10.54 -6.61 5.89
C SER A 159 -10.38 -7.73 6.91
N LEU A 160 -11.21 -7.75 7.97
CA LEU A 160 -11.21 -8.79 9.00
C LEU A 160 -12.44 -9.70 8.89
N GLU A 161 -12.23 -10.93 8.41
CA GLU A 161 -13.29 -11.94 8.23
C GLU A 161 -13.93 -12.38 9.56
N ALA A 162 -15.11 -12.99 9.46
CA ALA A 162 -15.79 -13.65 10.57
C ALA A 162 -14.90 -14.75 11.18
N GLY A 163 -14.80 -14.77 12.51
CA GLY A 163 -13.93 -15.68 13.26
C GLY A 163 -12.45 -15.27 13.29
N ALA A 164 -12.03 -14.29 12.50
CA ALA A 164 -10.64 -13.84 12.47
C ALA A 164 -10.28 -12.93 13.66
N SER A 165 -8.98 -12.67 13.81
CA SER A 165 -8.45 -11.73 14.79
C SER A 165 -7.43 -10.79 14.15
N PHE A 166 -7.40 -9.55 14.63
CA PHE A 166 -6.42 -8.54 14.22
C PHE A 166 -5.68 -7.99 15.44
N TYR A 167 -4.38 -7.75 15.31
CA TYR A 167 -3.55 -7.21 16.39
C TYR A 167 -3.39 -5.71 16.22
N VAL A 168 -3.80 -4.97 17.25
CA VAL A 168 -3.79 -3.52 17.24
C VAL A 168 -2.80 -3.03 18.27
N ARG A 169 -1.91 -2.15 17.83
CA ARG A 169 -0.90 -1.55 18.71
C ARG A 169 -1.56 -0.86 19.90
N ARG A 170 -1.03 -1.13 21.10
CA ARG A 170 -1.44 -0.45 22.32
C ARG A 170 -1.08 1.04 22.24
N PRO A 171 -2.02 1.95 22.58
CA PRO A 171 -1.72 3.38 22.57
C PRO A 171 -0.66 3.73 23.64
N PRO A 172 -0.02 4.90 23.53
CA PRO A 172 0.84 5.42 24.60
C PRO A 172 0.09 5.51 25.94
N SER A 173 0.80 5.32 27.06
CA SER A 173 0.23 5.08 28.39
C SER A 173 -0.62 6.23 28.99
N THR A 174 -0.71 7.37 28.33
CA THR A 174 -1.47 8.54 28.80
C THR A 174 -2.86 8.67 28.16
N ALA A 175 -3.20 7.84 27.17
CA ALA A 175 -4.44 7.92 26.39
C ALA A 175 -5.05 6.51 26.15
N CYS A 176 -5.28 5.79 27.25
CA CYS A 176 -5.66 4.37 27.23
C CYS A 176 -7.16 4.13 27.09
N THR A 177 -7.99 5.01 27.67
CA THR A 177 -9.45 4.87 27.54
C THR A 177 -9.87 5.39 26.16
N ALA A 178 -10.54 4.58 25.36
CA ALA A 178 -11.02 4.97 24.03
C ALA A 178 -12.26 4.17 23.62
N ASP A 179 -13.01 4.70 22.65
CA ASP A 179 -14.06 3.96 21.97
C ASP A 179 -13.46 3.22 20.76
N VAL A 180 -13.69 1.91 20.69
CA VAL A 180 -13.31 1.10 19.53
C VAL A 180 -14.51 0.98 18.62
N ILE A 181 -14.40 1.56 17.42
CA ILE A 181 -15.49 1.60 16.45
C ILE A 181 -15.09 0.74 15.26
N VAL A 182 -15.95 -0.19 14.87
CA VAL A 182 -15.77 -1.02 13.67
C VAL A 182 -16.91 -0.80 12.71
N ARG A 183 -16.62 -0.90 11.42
CA ARG A 183 -17.61 -0.85 10.34
C ARG A 183 -17.53 -2.13 9.52
N SER A 184 -18.68 -2.72 9.20
CA SER A 184 -18.78 -3.90 8.34
C SER A 184 -18.75 -3.59 6.86
N THR A 185 -18.57 -4.63 6.05
CA THR A 185 -18.84 -4.67 4.61
C THR A 185 -20.20 -4.09 4.22
N GLY A 186 -21.28 -4.47 4.91
CA GLY A 186 -22.62 -3.91 4.71
C GLY A 186 -22.82 -2.48 5.27
N GLY A 187 -21.76 -1.85 5.79
CA GLY A 187 -21.81 -0.49 6.33
C GLY A 187 -22.40 -0.36 7.74
N ALA A 188 -22.79 -1.47 8.37
CA ALA A 188 -23.21 -1.47 9.77
C ALA A 188 -22.02 -1.13 10.68
N GLU A 189 -22.26 -0.34 11.72
CA GLU A 189 -21.23 0.07 12.68
C GLU A 189 -21.52 -0.53 14.06
N SER A 190 -20.46 -0.89 14.77
CA SER A 190 -20.51 -1.30 16.17
C SER A 190 -19.46 -0.55 16.97
N THR A 191 -19.84 -0.14 18.18
CA THR A 191 -18.99 0.64 19.09
C THR A 191 -18.81 -0.11 20.39
N ARG A 192 -17.55 -0.24 20.82
CA ARG A 192 -17.17 -0.66 22.17
C ARG A 192 -16.65 0.58 22.90
N ALA A 193 -17.52 1.16 23.71
CA ALA A 193 -17.24 2.44 24.35
C ALA A 193 -16.40 2.31 25.63
N GLY A 194 -15.52 3.29 25.88
CA GLY A 194 -14.79 3.44 27.15
C GLY A 194 -13.84 2.30 27.48
N ILE A 195 -13.27 1.62 26.49
CA ILE A 195 -12.36 0.49 26.70
C ILE A 195 -11.01 1.00 27.20
N ASP A 196 -10.51 0.43 28.29
CA ASP A 196 -9.11 0.61 28.71
C ASP A 196 -8.19 -0.22 27.80
N LEU A 197 -7.72 0.40 26.72
CA LEU A 197 -6.80 -0.17 25.77
C LEU A 197 -5.42 -0.46 26.35
N CYS A 198 -5.10 -0.09 27.60
CA CYS A 198 -3.82 -0.42 28.24
C CYS A 198 -3.85 -1.68 29.09
N SER A 199 -5.04 -2.13 29.47
CA SER A 199 -5.25 -3.35 30.26
C SER A 199 -5.98 -4.43 29.48
N VAL A 200 -6.72 -4.09 28.43
CA VAL A 200 -7.44 -5.07 27.61
C VAL A 200 -6.47 -5.93 26.80
N ASP A 201 -6.77 -7.22 26.76
CA ASP A 201 -6.10 -8.19 25.88
C ASP A 201 -6.90 -8.46 24.61
N VAL A 202 -8.23 -8.50 24.72
CA VAL A 202 -9.14 -8.82 23.62
C VAL A 202 -10.37 -7.91 23.64
N VAL A 203 -10.67 -7.30 22.50
CA VAL A 203 -11.95 -6.62 22.23
C VAL A 203 -12.72 -7.48 21.24
N THR A 204 -13.90 -7.95 21.63
CA THR A 204 -14.74 -8.83 20.81
C THR A 204 -15.85 -8.03 20.12
N ILE A 205 -16.08 -8.32 18.85
CA ILE A 205 -17.19 -7.82 18.04
C ILE A 205 -18.15 -8.97 17.76
N ASP A 206 -19.33 -8.92 18.35
CA ASP A 206 -20.33 -10.00 18.38
C ASP A 206 -21.76 -9.52 18.05
N ASP A 207 -21.99 -8.21 18.01
CA ASP A 207 -23.29 -7.57 17.89
C ASP A 207 -23.57 -6.98 16.51
N LEU A 208 -22.65 -7.15 15.57
CA LEU A 208 -22.94 -6.82 14.18
C LEU A 208 -23.88 -7.89 13.62
N PRO A 209 -25.04 -7.49 13.05
CA PRO A 209 -25.89 -8.44 12.37
C PRO A 209 -25.03 -9.13 11.31
N ALA A 210 -25.19 -10.45 11.19
CA ALA A 210 -24.79 -11.13 9.96
C ALA A 210 -25.34 -10.28 8.83
N ASP A 211 -24.51 -9.91 7.84
CA ASP A 211 -24.93 -9.12 6.69
C ASP A 211 -26.30 -9.67 6.24
N ALA A 212 -27.36 -9.02 6.70
CA ALA A 212 -28.68 -9.32 6.26
C ALA A 212 -28.60 -8.70 4.90
N ALA A 213 -28.58 -9.53 3.85
CA ALA A 213 -28.93 -9.08 2.53
C ALA A 213 -30.26 -8.35 2.72
N THR A 214 -30.20 -7.04 2.89
CA THR A 214 -31.34 -6.18 2.72
C THR A 214 -31.79 -6.48 1.30
N GLU A 215 -33.10 -6.46 1.03
CA GLU A 215 -33.61 -6.67 -0.34
C GLU A 215 -33.05 -5.65 -1.37
N GLU A 216 -32.18 -4.75 -0.93
CA GLU A 216 -31.41 -3.75 -1.69
C GLU A 216 -29.96 -4.20 -2.02
N ASP A 217 -29.40 -5.20 -1.33
CA ASP A 217 -28.12 -5.86 -1.66
C ASP A 217 -28.41 -7.27 -2.23
N ALA A 218 -29.01 -7.32 -3.41
CA ALA A 218 -28.98 -8.56 -4.19
C ALA A 218 -27.52 -8.94 -4.44
N ALA A 219 -27.20 -10.23 -4.38
CA ALA A 219 -25.87 -10.72 -4.78
C ALA A 219 -25.48 -10.05 -6.11
N PRO A 220 -24.25 -9.50 -6.21
CA PRO A 220 -23.88 -8.67 -7.35
C PRO A 220 -24.11 -9.48 -8.62
N SER A 221 -25.05 -9.02 -9.44
CA SER A 221 -25.45 -9.68 -10.68
C SER A 221 -25.22 -8.73 -11.83
N GLY A 222 -24.48 -9.19 -12.83
CA GLY A 222 -24.13 -8.42 -14.02
C GLY A 222 -23.44 -7.07 -13.74
N ILE A 223 -22.13 -7.10 -13.45
CA ILE A 223 -21.30 -5.90 -13.33
C ILE A 223 -20.73 -5.54 -14.70
N THR A 224 -20.81 -4.27 -15.08
CA THR A 224 -20.30 -3.77 -16.36
C THR A 224 -19.09 -2.86 -16.18
N VAL A 225 -17.94 -3.30 -16.69
CA VAL A 225 -16.74 -2.46 -16.78
C VAL A 225 -16.76 -1.68 -18.09
N ILE A 226 -16.59 -0.36 -18.01
CA ILE A 226 -16.52 0.54 -19.17
C ILE A 226 -15.11 1.09 -19.27
N ASN A 227 -14.43 0.80 -20.39
CA ASN A 227 -13.11 1.36 -20.66
C ASN A 227 -13.24 2.70 -21.39
N ARG A 228 -12.92 3.82 -20.74
CA ARG A 228 -12.78 5.16 -21.36
C ARG A 228 -11.39 5.74 -21.12
N THR A 229 -10.37 4.88 -21.06
CA THR A 229 -9.00 5.30 -20.77
C THR A 229 -8.27 5.92 -21.97
N GLY A 230 -8.83 5.77 -23.17
CA GLY A 230 -8.19 6.13 -24.43
C GLY A 230 -7.26 5.04 -24.98
N GLN A 231 -7.11 3.91 -24.29
CA GLN A 231 -6.31 2.76 -24.72
C GLN A 231 -7.11 1.46 -24.65
N ALA A 232 -6.74 0.45 -25.44
CA ALA A 232 -7.31 -0.88 -25.30
C ALA A 232 -6.81 -1.54 -24.00
N ALA A 233 -7.68 -2.26 -23.30
CA ALA A 233 -7.30 -3.07 -22.14
C ALA A 233 -7.06 -4.51 -22.57
N GLN A 234 -5.92 -5.08 -22.16
CA GLN A 234 -5.53 -6.46 -22.47
C GLN A 234 -6.00 -7.45 -21.40
N SER A 235 -6.20 -7.00 -20.17
CA SER A 235 -6.64 -7.88 -19.08
C SER A 235 -7.53 -7.16 -18.07
N LEU A 236 -8.48 -7.91 -17.51
CA LEU A 236 -9.35 -7.49 -16.42
C LEU A 236 -9.25 -8.55 -15.32
N PHE A 237 -8.87 -8.14 -14.13
CA PHE A 237 -8.82 -8.98 -12.95
C PHE A 237 -9.82 -8.47 -11.92
N ILE A 238 -10.53 -9.39 -11.29
CA ILE A 238 -11.54 -9.10 -10.27
C ILE A 238 -11.34 -10.12 -9.15
N SER A 239 -11.06 -9.58 -7.97
CA SER A 239 -10.77 -10.34 -6.76
C SER A 239 -11.63 -9.83 -5.63
N ALA A 240 -12.24 -10.71 -4.84
CA ALA A 240 -12.83 -10.25 -3.58
C ALA A 240 -11.72 -9.66 -2.70
N VAL A 241 -12.01 -8.62 -1.93
CA VAL A 241 -11.01 -7.93 -1.07
C VAL A 241 -10.34 -8.87 -0.04
N SER A 242 -10.98 -9.99 0.28
CA SER A 242 -10.47 -11.04 1.15
C SER A 242 -9.41 -11.92 0.48
N GLN A 243 -9.39 -12.01 -0.86
CA GLN A 243 -8.52 -12.90 -1.62
C GLN A 243 -7.11 -12.31 -1.81
N PRO A 244 -6.05 -13.10 -1.65
CA PRO A 244 -4.66 -12.62 -1.70
C PRO A 244 -4.10 -12.50 -3.13
N ASN A 245 -4.88 -12.85 -4.16
CA ASN A 245 -4.43 -12.82 -5.54
C ASN A 245 -5.54 -12.29 -6.46
N TRP A 246 -5.12 -11.68 -7.56
CA TRP A 246 -6.00 -11.08 -8.58
C TRP A 246 -6.87 -12.09 -9.33
N GLY A 247 -6.59 -13.39 -9.22
CA GLY A 247 -7.26 -14.45 -9.97
C GLY A 247 -6.93 -14.42 -11.48
N ASP A 248 -7.79 -15.09 -12.26
CA ASP A 248 -7.64 -15.22 -13.70
C ASP A 248 -8.13 -13.96 -14.45
N ASN A 249 -7.51 -13.70 -15.60
CA ASN A 249 -7.99 -12.67 -16.54
C ASN A 249 -9.41 -13.02 -17.03
N ARG A 250 -10.33 -12.07 -16.90
CA ARG A 250 -11.73 -12.21 -17.31
C ARG A 250 -11.96 -11.86 -18.78
N LEU A 251 -11.05 -11.14 -19.42
CA LEU A 251 -11.17 -10.79 -20.83
C LEU A 251 -10.69 -11.94 -21.72
N THR A 252 -11.54 -12.36 -22.66
CA THR A 252 -11.18 -13.30 -23.74
C THR A 252 -10.62 -12.59 -24.96
N GLN A 253 -10.87 -11.29 -25.09
CA GLN A 253 -10.35 -10.41 -26.15
C GLN A 253 -10.09 -9.01 -25.57
N PRO A 254 -9.18 -8.22 -26.14
CA PRO A 254 -8.89 -6.88 -25.64
C PRO A 254 -10.14 -5.98 -25.68
N LEU A 255 -10.45 -5.33 -24.56
CA LEU A 255 -11.56 -4.39 -24.41
C LEU A 255 -11.15 -3.01 -24.90
N GLN A 256 -11.68 -2.55 -26.04
CA GLN A 256 -11.28 -1.28 -26.65
C GLN A 256 -11.77 -0.08 -25.82
N SER A 257 -11.15 1.08 -26.01
CA SER A 257 -11.67 2.32 -25.43
C SER A 257 -13.02 2.67 -26.05
N GLY A 258 -14.01 2.98 -25.20
CA GLY A 258 -15.42 3.16 -25.53
C GLY A 258 -16.26 1.89 -25.35
N GLU A 259 -15.64 0.72 -25.24
CA GLU A 259 -16.35 -0.55 -25.08
C GLU A 259 -16.70 -0.85 -23.61
N ARG A 260 -17.62 -1.80 -23.46
CA ARG A 260 -18.12 -2.30 -22.19
C ARG A 260 -18.00 -3.81 -22.14
N PHE A 261 -17.67 -4.34 -20.96
CA PHE A 261 -17.60 -5.76 -20.69
C PHE A 261 -18.43 -6.07 -19.44
N SER A 262 -19.43 -6.94 -19.60
CA SER A 262 -20.28 -7.38 -18.49
C SER A 262 -19.86 -8.76 -18.01
N PHE A 263 -19.81 -8.95 -16.70
CA PHE A 263 -19.48 -10.22 -16.08
C PHE A 263 -20.38 -10.46 -14.87
N GLU A 264 -20.55 -11.73 -14.50
CA GLU A 264 -21.14 -12.09 -13.23
C GLU A 264 -20.07 -12.03 -12.15
N ALA A 265 -20.35 -11.31 -11.06
CA ALA A 265 -19.45 -11.28 -9.93
C ALA A 265 -19.27 -12.71 -9.37
N PRO A 266 -18.09 -13.04 -8.84
CA PRO A 266 -17.87 -14.31 -8.15
C PRO A 266 -19.00 -14.58 -7.12
N GLY A 267 -19.66 -15.74 -7.23
CA GLY A 267 -20.92 -16.03 -6.53
C GLY A 267 -20.79 -16.40 -5.05
N ASP A 268 -19.85 -15.81 -4.32
CA ASP A 268 -19.53 -16.10 -2.93
C ASP A 268 -20.23 -15.17 -1.92
N ASN A 269 -21.25 -14.41 -2.37
CA ASN A 269 -21.95 -13.38 -1.60
C ASN A 269 -21.04 -12.26 -1.07
N HIS A 270 -19.85 -12.06 -1.66
CA HIS A 270 -19.06 -10.86 -1.38
C HIS A 270 -19.64 -9.65 -2.13
N CYS A 271 -19.63 -8.49 -1.47
CA CYS A 271 -20.00 -7.20 -2.09
C CYS A 271 -18.79 -6.36 -2.49
N LEU A 272 -17.64 -6.54 -1.82
CA LEU A 272 -16.45 -5.72 -2.05
C LEU A 272 -15.43 -6.45 -2.91
N TYR A 273 -15.03 -5.79 -4.00
CA TYR A 273 -14.07 -6.32 -4.95
C TYR A 273 -12.98 -5.31 -5.27
N ASP A 274 -11.78 -5.84 -5.44
CA ASP A 274 -10.68 -5.15 -6.10
C ASP A 274 -10.72 -5.48 -7.59
N VAL A 275 -10.63 -4.45 -8.42
CA VAL A 275 -10.68 -4.54 -9.88
C VAL A 275 -9.45 -3.91 -10.48
N ARG A 276 -8.76 -4.66 -11.34
CA ARG A 276 -7.60 -4.18 -12.10
C ARG A 276 -7.86 -4.30 -13.59
N LEU A 277 -7.73 -3.20 -14.31
CA LEU A 277 -7.75 -3.13 -15.76
C LEU A 277 -6.32 -2.85 -16.27
N VAL A 278 -5.72 -3.80 -17.00
CA VAL A 278 -4.38 -3.67 -17.56
C VAL A 278 -4.48 -3.17 -19.00
N LEU A 279 -3.91 -1.99 -19.27
CA LEU A 279 -3.92 -1.34 -20.58
C LEU A 279 -2.85 -1.92 -21.52
N ALA A 280 -2.98 -1.60 -22.81
CA ALA A 280 -2.11 -2.13 -23.85
C ALA A 280 -0.63 -1.72 -23.73
N ASP A 281 -0.36 -0.62 -23.04
CA ASP A 281 0.99 -0.16 -22.69
C ASP A 281 1.54 -0.81 -21.41
N GLY A 282 0.77 -1.72 -20.78
CA GLY A 282 1.10 -2.37 -19.52
C GLY A 282 0.74 -1.57 -18.28
N THR A 283 0.11 -0.39 -18.40
CA THR A 283 -0.33 0.41 -17.27
C THR A 283 -1.52 -0.25 -16.58
N ASN A 284 -1.47 -0.36 -15.25
CA ASN A 284 -2.60 -0.82 -14.45
C ASN A 284 -3.53 0.34 -14.09
N GLN A 285 -4.83 0.10 -14.18
CA GLN A 285 -5.87 0.95 -13.63
C GLN A 285 -6.59 0.14 -12.55
N ASP A 286 -6.34 0.51 -11.31
CA ASP A 286 -6.78 -0.21 -10.13
C ASP A 286 -7.94 0.54 -9.46
N ARG A 287 -8.99 -0.20 -9.07
CA ARG A 287 -10.15 0.24 -8.29
C ARG A 287 -10.29 -0.71 -7.12
N MET A 288 -9.98 -0.24 -5.92
CA MET A 288 -9.94 -1.08 -4.73
C MET A 288 -11.25 -0.95 -3.95
N MET A 289 -11.70 -2.03 -3.33
CA MET A 289 -12.86 -2.06 -2.44
C MET A 289 -14.17 -1.52 -3.07
N GLU A 290 -14.39 -1.80 -4.35
CA GLU A 290 -15.63 -1.41 -5.06
C GLU A 290 -16.81 -2.23 -4.54
N ASN A 291 -17.90 -1.56 -4.18
CA ASN A 291 -19.11 -2.22 -3.67
C ASN A 291 -20.06 -2.62 -4.81
N PHE A 292 -19.87 -3.83 -5.34
CA PHE A 292 -20.66 -4.39 -6.43
C PHE A 292 -22.12 -4.68 -6.07
N CYS A 293 -22.50 -4.70 -4.79
CA CYS A 293 -23.91 -4.79 -4.41
C CYS A 293 -24.63 -3.45 -4.61
N GLN A 294 -23.88 -2.34 -4.64
CA GLN A 294 -24.43 -0.98 -4.77
C GLN A 294 -24.17 -0.35 -6.15
N ILE A 295 -23.32 -0.96 -6.97
CA ILE A 295 -22.99 -0.48 -8.32
C ILE A 295 -23.20 -1.59 -9.34
N SER A 296 -23.70 -1.22 -10.52
CA SER A 296 -23.82 -2.11 -11.68
C SER A 296 -22.82 -1.76 -12.79
N GLU A 297 -22.17 -0.60 -12.69
CA GLU A 297 -21.20 -0.13 -13.68
C GLU A 297 -19.94 0.42 -13.00
N LEU A 298 -18.76 0.08 -13.56
CA LEU A 298 -17.47 0.60 -13.14
C LEU A 298 -16.76 1.25 -14.32
N LEU A 299 -16.49 2.56 -14.18
CA LEU A 299 -15.91 3.38 -15.24
C LEU A 299 -14.41 3.63 -15.01
N PHE A 300 -13.60 3.27 -16.00
CA PHE A 300 -12.18 3.59 -16.07
C PHE A 300 -11.94 4.72 -17.07
N GLU A 301 -11.68 5.92 -16.56
CA GLU A 301 -11.36 7.07 -17.40
C GLU A 301 -9.86 7.34 -17.45
N HIS A 302 -9.43 8.13 -18.42
CA HIS A 302 -8.04 8.57 -18.51
C HIS A 302 -7.64 9.32 -17.23
N ILE A 303 -6.67 8.78 -16.49
CA ILE A 303 -6.02 9.55 -15.42
C ILE A 303 -5.13 10.58 -16.12
N ALA A 304 -5.66 11.78 -16.31
CA ALA A 304 -4.84 12.93 -16.67
C ALA A 304 -3.79 13.09 -15.57
N ARG A 305 -2.52 12.83 -15.89
CA ARG A 305 -1.40 13.27 -15.04
C ARG A 305 -1.61 14.76 -14.82
N GLY A 306 -1.80 15.16 -13.57
CA GLY A 306 -2.19 16.51 -13.18
C GLY A 306 -1.48 17.58 -14.02
N GLY A 307 -2.28 18.30 -14.80
CA GLY A 307 -1.82 19.31 -15.74
C GLY A 307 -2.84 20.43 -15.80
N ASP A 308 -2.50 21.51 -15.09
CA ASP A 308 -2.97 22.89 -15.25
C ASP A 308 -4.49 23.14 -15.08
N LYS A 309 -4.88 23.47 -13.85
CA LYS A 309 -6.03 24.36 -13.66
C LYS A 309 -5.63 25.74 -14.16
N ARG A 310 -6.27 26.21 -15.24
CA ARG A 310 -6.39 27.64 -15.53
C ARG A 310 -7.52 27.94 -16.50
N PRO A 311 -8.10 29.15 -16.42
CA PRO A 311 -8.58 29.89 -15.26
C PRO A 311 -10.09 29.72 -15.06
#